data_AF-A0A965QD83-F1
#
_entry.id   AF-A0A965QD83-F1
#
_cell.length_a   1.000
_cell.length_b   1.000
_cell.length_c   1.000
_cell.angle_alpha   90.00
_cell.angle_beta   90.00
_cell.angle_gamma   90.00
#
_symmetry.space_group_name_H-M   'P 1'
#
loop_
_entity.id
_entity.type
_entity.pdbx_description
1 polymer ?
#
loop_
_entity_poly.entity_id
_entity_poly.type
_entity_poly.pdbx_seq_one_letter_code
_entity_poly.pdbx_strand_id
1 'polypeptide(L)'
;YPDRGSFLSALALEPPSATQDIGFGSDSEDDVLVLSTAHSAKGREWDAVFVIWAADGWFPMARALGSDEEIDEERRLMYVAMTRARDYLAVTYPFNVYDSRRSADYTIDQVSRFLDRGVRDLMQKVVVDQPQAPVDPAPHVASTLDLRAILNQRFGGL
;
A
#
# COMPACT_ATOMS: atom_id res chain seq x y z
N TYR A 1 -3.58 27.10 14.46
CA TYR A 1 -2.64 28.24 14.50
C TYR A 1 -3.29 29.46 13.87
N PRO A 2 -3.18 30.65 14.49
CA PRO A 2 -3.92 31.85 14.06
C PRO A 2 -3.35 32.53 12.81
N ASP A 3 -2.08 32.30 12.48
CA ASP A 3 -1.44 32.84 11.28
C ASP A 3 -0.24 31.98 10.82
N ARG A 4 0.22 32.21 9.58
CA ARG A 4 1.32 31.47 8.94
C ARG A 4 2.64 31.61 9.70
N GLY A 5 2.92 32.79 10.25
CA GLY A 5 4.14 33.05 11.02
C GLY A 5 4.17 32.20 12.28
N SER A 6 3.07 32.21 13.04
CA SER A 6 2.92 31.39 14.25
C SER A 6 3.04 29.89 13.98
N PHE A 7 2.54 29.40 12.85
CA PHE A 7 2.71 27.99 12.46
C PHE A 7 4.16 27.63 12.12
N LEU A 8 4.84 28.43 11.29
CA LEU A 8 6.22 28.17 10.90
C LEU A 8 7.20 28.29 12.07
N SER A 9 6.94 29.22 13.00
CA SER A 9 7.73 29.32 14.24
C SER A 9 7.56 28.10 15.14
N ALA A 10 6.35 27.56 15.28
CA ALA A 10 6.12 26.33 16.06
C ALA A 10 6.82 25.12 15.42
N LEU A 11 6.71 24.97 14.10
CA LEU A 11 7.36 23.88 13.34
C LEU A 11 8.89 23.97 13.37
N ALA A 12 9.46 25.18 13.42
CA ALA A 12 10.90 25.37 13.51
C ALA A 12 11.44 25.11 14.93
N LEU A 13 10.61 25.32 15.97
CA LEU A 13 10.99 25.13 17.37
C LEU A 13 10.92 23.65 17.77
N GLU A 14 9.90 22.93 17.29
CA GLU A 14 9.72 21.49 17.42
C GLU A 14 9.50 20.87 16.03
N PRO A 15 10.58 20.57 15.29
CA PRO A 15 10.44 19.88 14.02
C PRO A 15 9.90 18.46 14.29
N PRO A 16 8.79 18.05 13.65
CA PRO A 16 8.23 16.72 13.84
C PRO A 16 9.24 15.67 13.40
N SER A 17 9.48 14.71 14.29
CA SER A 17 10.44 13.63 14.10
C SER A 17 9.86 12.47 13.28
N ALA A 18 8.52 12.35 13.27
CA ALA A 18 7.77 11.38 12.49
C ALA A 18 6.53 12.01 11.84
N THR A 19 6.01 11.36 10.79
CA THR A 19 4.73 11.79 10.15
C THR A 19 3.54 11.71 11.13
N GLN A 20 3.66 10.89 12.18
CA GLN A 20 2.70 10.76 13.27
C GLN A 20 2.59 12.03 14.14
N ASP A 21 3.68 12.78 14.30
CA ASP A 21 3.70 14.06 15.06
C ASP A 21 2.85 15.17 14.40
N ILE A 22 2.44 14.95 13.14
CA ILE A 22 1.66 15.87 12.32
C ILE A 22 0.23 15.36 12.10
N GLY A 23 -0.09 14.16 12.60
CA GLY A 23 -1.41 13.54 12.49
C GLY A 23 -2.39 14.16 13.49
N PHE A 24 -3.51 14.68 13.00
CA PHE A 24 -4.65 14.98 13.87
C PHE A 24 -5.45 13.67 14.06
N GLY A 25 -5.22 12.98 15.17
CA GLY A 25 -5.82 11.69 15.51
C GLY A 25 -5.35 11.21 16.90
N SER A 26 -5.98 10.17 17.45
CA SER A 26 -5.60 9.65 18.77
C SER A 26 -4.15 9.15 18.77
N ASP A 27 -3.42 9.32 19.88
CA ASP A 27 -2.07 8.75 20.10
C ASP A 27 -2.04 7.21 20.13
N SER A 28 -3.13 6.54 19.72
CA SER A 28 -3.19 5.08 19.66
C SER A 28 -2.52 4.60 18.38
N GLU A 29 -1.75 3.53 18.48
CA GLU A 29 -1.12 2.87 17.33
C GLU A 29 -2.14 2.33 16.31
N ASP A 30 -3.42 2.31 16.67
CA ASP A 30 -4.54 1.82 15.85
C ASP A 30 -5.10 2.88 14.87
N ASP A 31 -4.77 4.17 15.05
CA ASP A 31 -5.32 5.28 14.25
C ASP A 31 -4.39 5.73 13.10
N VAL A 32 -3.35 4.96 12.80
CA VAL A 32 -2.31 5.32 11.82
C VAL A 32 -2.19 4.33 10.66
N LEU A 33 -1.84 4.85 9.48
CA LEU A 33 -1.46 4.01 8.35
C LEU A 33 -0.13 3.30 8.66
N VAL A 34 -0.14 1.98 8.63
CA VAL A 34 1.06 1.16 8.82
C VAL A 34 1.68 0.80 7.47
N LEU A 35 2.89 1.32 7.21
CA LEU A 35 3.74 0.86 6.10
C LEU A 35 4.71 -0.21 6.64
N SER A 36 4.62 -1.42 6.09
CA SER A 36 5.41 -2.56 6.56
C SER A 36 5.95 -3.39 5.40
N THR A 37 6.95 -4.21 5.70
CA THR A 37 7.40 -5.27 4.79
C THR A 37 6.57 -6.54 5.03
N ALA A 38 6.47 -7.43 4.04
CA ALA A 38 5.78 -8.72 4.21
C ALA A 38 6.35 -9.55 5.38
N HIS A 39 7.67 -9.48 5.60
CA HIS A 39 8.35 -10.13 6.72
C HIS A 39 7.88 -9.60 8.08
N SER A 40 7.87 -8.27 8.23
CA SER A 40 7.50 -7.59 9.48
C SER A 40 6.00 -7.69 9.78
N ALA A 41 5.18 -8.00 8.76
CA ALA A 41 3.74 -8.19 8.91
C ALA A 41 3.35 -9.55 9.49
N LYS A 42 4.29 -10.51 9.59
CA LYS A 42 4.02 -11.84 10.14
C LYS A 42 3.48 -11.75 11.58
N GLY A 43 2.34 -12.42 11.82
CA GLY A 43 1.68 -12.43 13.14
C GLY A 43 0.84 -11.19 13.45
N ARG A 44 0.70 -10.27 12.49
CA ARG A 44 -0.21 -9.12 12.57
C ARG A 44 -1.36 -9.28 11.57
N GLU A 45 -2.47 -8.61 11.82
CA GLU A 45 -3.64 -8.61 10.96
C GLU A 45 -4.34 -7.26 11.01
N TRP A 46 -4.87 -6.82 9.87
CA TRP A 46 -5.56 -5.53 9.69
C TRP A 46 -6.89 -5.74 8.97
N ASP A 47 -7.85 -4.86 9.20
CA ASP A 47 -9.15 -4.92 8.52
C ASP A 47 -8.98 -4.74 7.00
N ALA A 48 -8.05 -3.88 6.59
CA ALA A 48 -7.70 -3.67 5.19
C ALA A 48 -6.18 -3.75 4.97
N VAL A 49 -5.74 -4.44 3.91
CA VAL A 49 -4.34 -4.52 3.48
C VAL A 49 -4.21 -4.17 2.00
N PHE A 50 -3.23 -3.33 1.71
CA PHE A 50 -2.78 -3.02 0.37
C PHE A 50 -1.43 -3.68 0.10
N VAL A 51 -1.42 -4.71 -0.74
CA VAL A 51 -0.18 -5.25 -1.29
C VAL A 51 0.18 -4.42 -2.52
N ILE A 52 1.27 -3.66 -2.40
CA ILE A 52 1.80 -2.82 -3.47
C ILE A 52 2.90 -3.54 -4.24
N TRP A 53 3.11 -3.14 -5.49
CA TRP A 53 4.17 -3.67 -6.36
C TRP A 53 4.10 -5.19 -6.57
N ALA A 54 2.89 -5.74 -6.72
CA ALA A 54 2.69 -7.12 -7.12
C ALA A 54 2.99 -7.31 -8.62
N ALA A 55 4.24 -7.09 -9.00
CA ALA A 55 4.77 -7.19 -10.34
C ALA A 55 6.05 -8.03 -10.36
N ASP A 56 6.26 -8.79 -11.43
CA ASP A 56 7.48 -9.58 -11.59
C ASP A 56 8.73 -8.69 -11.59
N GLY A 57 9.76 -9.11 -10.85
CA GLY A 57 10.98 -8.32 -10.61
C GLY A 57 10.92 -7.45 -9.34
N TRP A 58 9.71 -7.16 -8.83
CA TRP A 58 9.48 -6.51 -7.54
C TRP A 58 8.99 -7.50 -6.49
N PHE A 59 7.93 -8.25 -6.81
CA PHE A 59 7.35 -9.29 -5.96
C PHE A 59 6.83 -10.44 -6.84
N PRO A 60 7.64 -11.48 -7.12
CA PRO A 60 8.93 -11.78 -6.51
C PRO A 60 10.04 -10.81 -6.90
N MET A 61 10.95 -10.56 -5.97
CA MET A 61 12.12 -9.71 -6.22
C MET A 61 13.04 -10.36 -7.26
N ALA A 62 13.57 -9.57 -8.20
CA ALA A 62 14.36 -10.09 -9.34
C ALA A 62 15.53 -11.00 -8.94
N ARG A 63 16.14 -10.74 -7.78
CA ARG A 63 17.26 -11.55 -7.24
C ARG A 63 16.85 -12.99 -6.90
N ALA A 64 15.60 -13.23 -6.54
CA ALA A 64 15.10 -14.56 -6.20
C ALA A 64 14.89 -15.44 -7.44
N LEU A 65 14.79 -14.84 -8.63
CA LEU A 65 14.51 -15.56 -9.89
C LEU A 65 15.59 -16.58 -10.30
N GLY A 66 16.76 -16.55 -9.65
CA GLY A 66 17.86 -17.48 -9.92
C GLY A 66 17.78 -18.82 -9.20
N SER A 67 16.89 -19.00 -8.23
CA SER A 67 16.74 -20.22 -7.43
C SER A 67 15.26 -20.52 -7.18
N ASP A 68 14.88 -21.79 -7.37
CA ASP A 68 13.52 -22.25 -7.08
C ASP A 68 13.19 -22.13 -5.58
N GLU A 69 14.17 -22.39 -4.71
CA GLU A 69 14.01 -22.23 -3.26
C GLU A 69 13.74 -20.77 -2.87
N GLU A 70 14.46 -19.81 -3.46
CA GLU A 70 14.23 -18.38 -3.21
C GLU A 70 12.87 -17.92 -3.75
N ILE A 71 12.42 -18.46 -4.90
CA ILE A 71 11.10 -18.17 -5.44
C ILE A 71 9.99 -18.71 -4.55
N ASP A 72 10.16 -19.91 -4.00
CA ASP A 72 9.18 -20.48 -3.09
C ASP A 72 9.10 -19.70 -1.77
N GLU A 73 10.19 -19.13 -1.29
CA GLU A 73 10.16 -18.22 -0.15
C GLU A 73 9.41 -16.92 -0.48
N GLU A 74 9.69 -16.29 -1.61
CA GLU A 74 8.94 -15.10 -2.05
C GLU A 74 7.44 -15.40 -2.23
N ARG A 75 7.08 -16.61 -2.71
CA ARG A 75 5.68 -17.05 -2.78
C ARG A 75 5.04 -17.13 -1.40
N ARG A 76 5.76 -17.66 -0.40
CA ARG A 76 5.29 -17.70 1.00
C ARG A 76 5.11 -16.30 1.56
N LEU A 77 5.99 -15.36 1.22
CA LEU A 77 5.88 -13.97 1.64
C LEU A 77 4.66 -13.27 1.02
N MET A 78 4.37 -13.52 -0.26
CA MET A 78 3.15 -13.01 -0.91
C MET A 78 1.89 -13.54 -0.19
N TYR A 79 1.87 -14.85 0.10
CA TYR A 79 0.79 -15.46 0.88
C TYR A 79 0.65 -14.84 2.27
N VAL A 80 1.77 -14.61 2.98
CA VAL A 80 1.75 -13.93 4.28
C VAL A 80 1.12 -12.55 4.13
N ALA A 81 1.61 -11.72 3.19
CA ALA A 81 1.10 -10.37 2.97
C ALA A 81 -0.41 -10.34 2.68
N MET A 82 -0.89 -11.20 1.77
CA MET A 82 -2.31 -11.28 1.40
C MET A 82 -3.19 -11.74 2.59
N THR A 83 -2.72 -12.70 3.37
CA THR A 83 -3.47 -13.26 4.50
C THR A 83 -3.42 -12.41 5.77
N ARG A 84 -2.78 -11.23 5.74
CA ARG A 84 -2.90 -10.27 6.85
C ARG A 84 -4.20 -9.47 6.78
N ALA A 85 -4.89 -9.49 5.64
CA ALA A 85 -6.20 -8.85 5.48
C ALA A 85 -7.29 -9.69 6.16
N ARG A 86 -8.11 -9.05 7.00
CA ARG A 86 -9.34 -9.66 7.54
C ARG A 86 -10.52 -9.47 6.59
N ASP A 87 -10.81 -8.22 6.22
CA ASP A 87 -12.02 -7.88 5.46
C ASP A 87 -11.70 -7.48 4.03
N TYR A 88 -10.63 -6.70 3.82
CA TYR A 88 -10.28 -6.14 2.52
C TYR A 88 -8.85 -6.39 2.11
N LEU A 89 -8.69 -6.94 0.92
CA LEU A 89 -7.40 -7.08 0.25
C LEU A 89 -7.43 -6.33 -1.07
N ALA A 90 -6.54 -5.36 -1.21
CA ALA A 90 -6.23 -4.73 -2.48
C ALA A 90 -4.81 -5.13 -2.90
N VAL A 91 -4.66 -5.64 -4.12
CA VAL A 91 -3.35 -5.95 -4.69
C VAL A 91 -3.15 -5.08 -5.91
N THR A 92 -2.08 -4.30 -5.89
CA THR A 92 -1.81 -3.29 -6.92
C THR A 92 -0.50 -3.58 -7.62
N TYR A 93 -0.51 -3.37 -8.93
CA TYR A 93 0.67 -3.45 -9.78
C TYR A 93 0.70 -2.22 -10.69
N PRO A 94 1.88 -1.67 -10.98
CA PRO A 94 2.03 -0.54 -11.89
C PRO A 94 1.78 -1.00 -13.34
N PHE A 95 1.00 -0.23 -14.10
CA PHE A 95 0.83 -0.46 -15.53
C PHE A 95 2.04 0.05 -16.33
N ASN A 96 2.66 1.15 -15.87
CA ASN A 96 3.88 1.71 -16.44
C ASN A 96 4.90 1.89 -15.31
N VAL A 97 6.11 1.34 -15.49
CA VAL A 97 7.23 1.53 -14.57
C VAL A 97 8.30 2.37 -15.27
N TYR A 98 8.46 3.61 -14.82
CA TYR A 98 9.52 4.51 -15.31
C TYR A 98 10.75 4.38 -14.41
N ASP A 99 11.39 3.21 -14.37
CA ASP A 99 12.66 3.04 -13.65
C ASP A 99 13.86 3.25 -14.59
N SER A 100 14.83 4.02 -14.11
CA SER A 100 16.18 4.21 -14.65
C SER A 100 17.11 3.00 -14.47
N ARG A 101 16.74 1.99 -13.65
CA ARG A 101 17.50 0.76 -13.40
C ARG A 101 17.47 -0.25 -14.56
N ARG A 102 17.74 0.23 -15.78
CA ARG A 102 17.86 -0.55 -17.02
C ARG A 102 19.12 -1.45 -17.00
N SER A 103 19.11 -2.48 -16.16
CA SER A 103 20.09 -3.56 -16.23
C SER A 103 19.48 -4.94 -15.98
N ALA A 104 18.15 -5.06 -15.98
CA ALA A 104 17.48 -6.34 -15.84
C ALA A 104 16.87 -6.75 -17.18
N ASP A 105 17.27 -7.91 -17.69
CA ASP A 105 16.74 -8.58 -18.90
C ASP A 105 15.29 -9.10 -18.73
N TYR A 106 14.55 -8.57 -17.77
CA TYR A 106 13.21 -9.01 -17.42
C TYR A 106 12.22 -7.87 -17.63
N THR A 107 11.06 -8.20 -18.20
CA THR A 107 9.91 -7.29 -18.31
C THR A 107 9.33 -7.03 -16.92
N ILE A 108 9.74 -5.92 -16.29
CA ILE A 108 9.35 -5.47 -14.93
C ILE A 108 7.89 -4.94 -14.88
N ASP A 109 7.13 -5.10 -15.96
CA ASP A 109 5.79 -4.52 -16.15
C ASP A 109 4.65 -5.55 -16.10
N GLN A 110 4.96 -6.82 -15.87
CA GLN A 110 3.94 -7.86 -15.77
C GLN A 110 3.42 -8.02 -14.35
N VAL A 111 2.14 -8.36 -14.23
CA VAL A 111 1.53 -8.80 -12.97
C VAL A 111 2.35 -9.94 -12.40
N SER A 112 2.56 -9.92 -11.07
CA SER A 112 3.28 -10.97 -10.35
C SER A 112 2.82 -12.36 -10.77
N ARG A 113 3.78 -13.24 -11.08
CA ARG A 113 3.52 -14.65 -11.40
C ARG A 113 2.78 -15.42 -10.30
N PHE A 114 2.78 -14.91 -9.06
CA PHE A 114 2.04 -15.51 -7.95
C PHE A 114 0.54 -15.22 -8.02
N LEU A 115 0.12 -14.22 -8.79
CA LEU A 115 -1.27 -13.91 -9.08
C LEU A 115 -1.66 -14.56 -10.40
N ASP A 116 -1.75 -15.87 -10.40
CA ASP A 116 -2.12 -16.64 -11.59
C ASP A 116 -3.57 -16.32 -12.03
N ARG A 117 -4.03 -16.99 -13.08
CA ARG A 117 -5.39 -16.79 -13.57
C ARG A 117 -6.45 -17.18 -12.52
N GLY A 118 -6.24 -18.27 -11.78
CA GLY A 118 -7.19 -18.73 -10.78
C GLY A 118 -7.35 -17.74 -9.63
N VAL A 119 -6.25 -17.17 -9.14
CA VAL A 119 -6.29 -16.12 -8.10
C VAL A 119 -6.97 -14.87 -8.64
N ARG A 120 -6.60 -14.41 -9.83
CA ARG A 120 -7.17 -13.17 -10.41
C ARG A 120 -8.65 -13.28 -10.73
N ASP A 121 -9.14 -14.45 -11.10
CA ASP A 121 -10.56 -14.68 -11.36
C ASP A 121 -11.41 -14.56 -10.08
N LEU A 122 -10.80 -14.69 -8.89
CA LEU A 122 -11.45 -14.45 -7.59
C LEU A 122 -11.39 -12.97 -7.16
N MET A 123 -10.68 -12.12 -7.90
CA MET A 123 -10.48 -10.72 -7.55
C MET A 123 -11.29 -9.80 -8.45
N GLN A 124 -11.82 -8.72 -7.87
CA GLN A 124 -12.35 -7.63 -8.67
C GLN A 124 -11.20 -6.90 -9.37
N LYS A 125 -11.29 -6.77 -10.70
CA LYS A 125 -10.35 -5.97 -11.47
C LYS A 125 -10.72 -4.49 -11.42
N VAL A 126 -9.81 -3.69 -10.87
CA VAL A 126 -9.94 -2.23 -10.78
C VAL A 126 -8.91 -1.57 -11.67
N VAL A 127 -9.35 -0.68 -12.57
CA VAL A 127 -8.47 0.22 -13.34
C VAL A 127 -8.76 1.63 -12.86
N VAL A 128 -7.75 2.30 -12.31
CA VAL A 128 -7.90 3.57 -11.57
C VAL A 128 -8.52 4.70 -12.40
N ASP A 129 -8.34 4.68 -13.73
CA ASP A 129 -8.85 5.71 -14.64
C ASP A 129 -10.23 5.37 -15.26
N GLN A 130 -10.88 4.30 -14.79
CA GLN A 130 -12.22 3.93 -15.26
C GLN A 130 -13.23 4.00 -14.11
N PRO A 131 -14.40 4.64 -14.31
CA PRO A 131 -15.43 4.70 -13.29
C PRO A 131 -15.88 3.28 -12.91
N GLN A 132 -15.78 2.98 -11.62
CA GLN A 132 -16.14 1.69 -11.04
C GLN A 132 -17.66 1.61 -10.85
N ALA A 133 -18.23 0.41 -11.03
CA ALA A 133 -19.54 0.11 -10.46
C ALA A 133 -19.44 0.16 -8.93
N PRO A 134 -20.46 0.64 -8.20
CA PRO A 134 -20.44 0.64 -6.73
C PRO A 134 -20.22 -0.79 -6.22
N VAL A 135 -19.16 -0.99 -5.46
CA VAL A 135 -18.99 -2.20 -4.66
C VAL A 135 -19.78 -1.97 -3.39
N ASP A 136 -20.72 -2.85 -3.06
CA ASP A 136 -21.40 -2.79 -1.76
C ASP A 136 -20.35 -3.04 -0.68
N PRO A 137 -20.00 -2.05 0.16
CA PRO A 137 -19.08 -2.30 1.25
C PRO A 137 -19.78 -3.26 2.24
N ALA A 138 -19.03 -4.23 2.75
CA ALA A 138 -19.48 -4.95 3.94
C ALA A 138 -19.74 -3.93 5.07
N PRO A 139 -20.68 -4.18 6.00
CA PRO A 139 -20.95 -3.23 7.07
C PRO A 139 -19.73 -3.07 7.99
N HIS A 140 -19.10 -1.88 8.00
CA HIS A 140 -18.03 -1.52 8.95
C HIS A 140 -18.59 -0.69 10.10
N VAL A 141 -18.14 -1.01 11.31
CA VAL A 141 -18.22 -0.12 12.47
C VAL A 141 -17.13 0.94 12.25
N ALA A 142 -17.52 2.14 11.87
CA ALA A 142 -16.61 3.16 11.38
C ALA A 142 -15.79 3.83 12.49
N SER A 143 -14.46 3.83 12.36
CA SER A 143 -13.62 4.99 12.66
C SER A 143 -13.44 5.75 11.33
N THR A 144 -14.29 6.74 11.08
CA THR A 144 -14.34 7.45 9.80
C THR A 144 -13.15 8.41 9.69
N LEU A 145 -12.00 7.92 9.23
CA LEU A 145 -10.96 8.79 8.69
C LEU A 145 -11.29 9.09 7.22
N ASP A 146 -11.77 10.30 6.93
CA ASP A 146 -12.08 10.75 5.56
C ASP A 146 -10.79 11.09 4.80
N LEU A 147 -10.16 10.06 4.25
CA LEU A 147 -8.95 10.16 3.43
C LEU A 147 -9.13 11.08 2.22
N ARG A 148 -10.35 11.14 1.65
CA ARG A 148 -10.63 11.98 0.48
C ARG A 148 -10.64 13.45 0.87
N ALA A 149 -11.23 13.80 2.02
CA ALA A 149 -11.18 15.15 2.56
C ALA A 149 -9.73 15.59 2.86
N ILE A 150 -8.93 14.71 3.48
CA ILE A 150 -7.53 14.97 3.82
C ILE A 150 -6.68 15.22 2.55
N LEU A 151 -6.83 14.37 1.54
CA LEU A 151 -6.09 14.50 0.28
C LEU A 151 -6.53 15.74 -0.52
N ASN A 152 -7.82 16.04 -0.56
CA ASN A 152 -8.33 17.24 -1.23
C ASN A 152 -7.87 18.53 -0.54
N GLN A 153 -7.85 18.57 0.80
CA GLN A 153 -7.30 19.71 1.53
C GLN A 153 -5.82 19.94 1.21
N ARG A 154 -5.07 18.86 0.98
CA ARG A 154 -3.61 18.91 0.80
C ARG A 154 -3.17 19.18 -0.64
N PHE A 155 -3.93 18.73 -1.63
CA PHE A 155 -3.53 18.76 -3.05
C PHE A 155 -4.51 19.48 -3.98
N GLY A 156 -5.70 19.87 -3.51
CA GLY A 156 -6.75 20.49 -4.34
C GLY A 156 -6.60 22.00 -4.58
N GLY A 157 -5.47 22.60 -4.18
CA GLY A 157 -5.21 24.04 -4.28
C GLY A 157 -4.10 24.41 -5.27
N LEU A 158 -4.08 23.79 -6.45
CA LEU A 158 -3.33 24.27 -7.62
C LEU A 158 -4.30 24.85 -8.65
#